data_AF-A0A5C7PYS6-F1
#
_entry.id   AF-A0A5C7PYS6-F1
#
_cell.length_a   1.000
_cell.length_b   1.000
_cell.length_c   1.000
_cell.angle_alpha   90.00
_cell.angle_beta   90.00
_cell.angle_gamma   90.00
#
_symmetry.space_group_name_H-M   'P 1'
#
loop_
_entity.id
_entity.type
_entity.pdbx_description
1 polymer ?
#
loop_
_entity_poly.entity_id
_entity_poly.type
_entity_poly.pdbx_seq_one_letter_code
_entity_poly.pdbx_strand_id
1 'polypeptide(L)'
;MRVPLLTTSARNTSKFSAINLKRLSNMSFCNIFQDVAEFHDKVLEYPQSVVPTLYGAQPMVERLAFLNEELDETIAADSRDDIVAVVDGLLDLIYVAAGTLHTMGIGPAAACEMWNYVQQANMAKERGGTNRRNFYDARKPVGWRRPDDAIANCLRALGATVSASYDVGLGASAESTGDVPQA
;
A
#
# COMPACT_ATOMS: atom_id res chain seq x y z
N MET A 1 5.04 31.27 -37.54
CA MET A 1 4.19 31.49 -36.35
C MET A 1 5.06 32.00 -35.23
N ARG A 2 4.89 33.25 -34.79
CA ARG A 2 5.64 33.86 -33.68
C ARG A 2 4.75 33.85 -32.44
N VAL A 3 5.19 33.16 -31.39
CA VAL A 3 4.57 33.17 -30.06
C VAL A 3 5.18 34.33 -29.26
N PRO A 4 4.42 35.18 -28.55
CA PRO A 4 5.01 36.28 -27.80
C PRO A 4 5.67 35.77 -26.51
N LEU A 5 6.88 36.28 -26.25
CA LEU A 5 7.62 36.10 -25.00
C LEU A 5 6.92 36.84 -23.87
N LEU A 6 6.46 36.11 -22.85
CA LEU A 6 6.00 36.69 -21.59
C LEU A 6 7.22 37.14 -20.76
N THR A 7 7.24 38.44 -20.49
CA THR A 7 8.24 39.12 -19.66
C THR A 7 8.11 38.73 -18.19
N THR A 8 9.23 38.37 -17.58
CA THR A 8 9.37 38.00 -16.17
C THR A 8 9.03 39.17 -15.24
N SER A 9 8.00 39.02 -14.41
CA SER A 9 7.77 39.89 -13.25
C SER A 9 8.23 39.16 -11.98
N ALA A 10 9.26 39.71 -11.34
CA ALA A 10 9.83 39.20 -10.10
C ALA A 10 8.80 39.24 -8.97
N ARG A 11 8.37 38.07 -8.49
CA ARG A 11 7.60 37.92 -7.25
C ARG A 11 8.44 37.18 -6.21
N ASN A 12 9.01 37.97 -5.32
CA ASN A 12 9.14 37.74 -3.87
C ASN A 12 9.15 36.27 -3.40
N THR A 13 10.28 35.57 -3.60
CA THR A 13 10.55 34.26 -2.99
C THR A 13 11.33 34.47 -1.70
N SER A 14 10.64 34.78 -0.60
CA SER A 14 11.27 34.73 0.72
C SER A 14 10.23 34.36 1.76
N LYS A 15 10.12 33.04 2.03
CA LYS A 15 9.71 32.42 3.31
C LYS A 15 9.40 30.92 3.24
N PHE A 16 9.64 30.22 2.12
CA PHE A 16 9.81 28.76 2.19
C PHE A 16 11.28 28.47 2.45
N SER A 17 11.63 28.54 3.73
CA SER A 17 12.89 28.03 4.26
C SER A 17 13.10 26.61 3.71
N ALA A 18 14.28 26.39 3.13
CA ALA A 18 14.74 25.09 2.72
C ALA A 18 14.40 24.06 3.81
N ILE A 19 13.53 23.10 3.49
CA ILE A 19 13.36 21.89 4.28
C ILE A 19 14.78 21.37 4.49
N ASN A 20 15.23 21.43 5.73
CA ASN A 20 16.63 21.26 6.08
C ASN A 20 17.03 19.82 5.73
N LEU A 21 17.76 19.62 4.62
CA LEU A 21 18.22 18.31 4.14
C LEU A 21 19.05 17.56 5.20
N LYS A 22 19.56 18.25 6.24
CA LYS A 22 20.20 17.62 7.41
C LYS A 22 19.22 16.89 8.34
N ARG A 23 17.91 17.16 8.28
CA ARG A 23 16.90 16.42 9.02
C ARG A 23 16.67 15.03 8.42
N LEU A 24 16.86 14.88 7.11
CA LEU A 24 16.75 13.60 6.40
C LEU A 24 17.88 12.63 6.77
N SER A 25 19.06 13.12 7.15
CA SER A 25 20.23 12.28 7.47
C SER A 25 20.20 11.63 8.86
N ASN A 26 19.26 12.01 9.73
CA ASN A 26 19.04 11.37 11.05
C ASN A 26 17.64 10.71 11.14
N MET A 27 16.94 10.53 10.02
CA MET A 27 15.66 9.85 10.01
C MET A 27 15.90 8.35 10.24
N SER A 28 15.60 7.88 11.45
CA SER A 28 14.97 6.57 11.55
C SER A 28 13.81 6.60 10.55
N PHE A 29 13.83 5.73 9.54
CA PHE A 29 12.69 5.60 8.64
C PHE A 29 11.46 5.31 9.50
N CYS A 30 10.38 6.10 9.34
CA CYS A 30 9.12 5.82 10.00
C CYS A 30 8.68 4.43 9.59
N ASN A 31 8.65 3.51 10.55
CA ASN A 31 8.03 2.22 10.33
C ASN A 31 6.55 2.40 10.64
N ILE A 32 5.77 2.68 9.60
CA ILE A 32 4.33 2.93 9.70
C ILE A 32 3.60 1.84 10.50
N PHE A 33 4.04 0.59 10.42
CA PHE A 33 3.43 -0.52 11.16
C PHE A 33 3.74 -0.43 12.65
N GLN A 34 4.95 0.01 13.02
CA GLN A 34 5.32 0.25 14.41
C GLN A 34 4.58 1.45 14.99
N ASP A 35 4.51 2.56 14.25
CA ASP A 35 3.83 3.78 14.69
C ASP A 35 2.33 3.52 14.95
N VAL A 36 1.68 2.79 14.03
CA VAL A 36 0.26 2.42 14.15
C VAL A 36 0.03 1.41 15.27
N ALA A 37 0.92 0.43 15.44
CA ALA A 37 0.85 -0.51 16.54
C ALA A 37 0.90 0.21 17.89
N GLU A 38 1.83 1.16 18.04
CA GLU A 38 1.93 1.95 19.27
C GLU A 38 0.69 2.78 19.54
N PHE A 39 0.04 3.34 18.51
CA PHE A 39 -1.22 4.05 18.67
C PHE A 39 -2.35 3.12 19.14
N HIS A 40 -2.48 1.94 18.53
CA HIS A 40 -3.47 0.95 18.95
C HIS A 40 -3.25 0.50 20.40
N ASP A 41 -1.99 0.25 20.77
CA ASP A 41 -1.64 -0.28 22.09
C ASP A 41 -1.75 0.77 23.19
N LYS A 42 -1.36 2.03 22.90
CA LYS A 42 -1.28 3.11 23.91
C LYS A 42 -2.49 4.02 23.95
N VAL A 43 -3.26 4.11 22.87
CA VAL A 43 -4.36 5.08 22.74
C VAL A 43 -5.71 4.39 22.61
N LEU A 44 -5.83 3.43 21.69
CA LEU A 44 -7.11 2.78 21.44
C LEU A 44 -7.41 1.66 22.45
N GLU A 45 -6.37 1.00 22.96
CA GLU A 45 -6.47 -0.20 23.79
C GLU A 45 -7.37 -1.28 23.14
N TYR A 46 -7.35 -1.32 21.80
CA TYR A 46 -8.26 -2.16 21.02
C TYR A 46 -7.80 -3.63 21.07
N PRO A 47 -8.71 -4.60 21.31
CA PRO A 47 -8.34 -6.01 21.39
C PRO A 47 -7.68 -6.52 20.11
N GLN A 48 -6.56 -7.22 20.28
CA GLN A 48 -5.83 -7.84 19.19
C GLN A 48 -5.96 -9.35 19.20
N SER A 49 -5.96 -9.95 18.03
CA SER A 49 -5.83 -11.40 17.92
C SER A 49 -4.41 -11.83 18.25
N VAL A 50 -4.25 -12.90 19.04
CA VAL A 50 -2.92 -13.44 19.42
C VAL A 50 -2.26 -14.16 18.24
N VAL A 51 -3.05 -14.68 17.31
CA VAL A 51 -2.60 -15.29 16.05
C VAL A 51 -3.31 -14.60 14.88
N PRO A 52 -2.70 -14.49 13.68
CA PRO A 52 -3.36 -13.86 12.56
C PRO A 52 -4.70 -14.52 12.24
N THR A 53 -5.77 -13.75 12.40
CA THR A 53 -7.15 -14.27 12.34
C THR A 53 -8.01 -13.30 11.56
N LEU A 54 -8.86 -13.85 10.67
CA LEU A 54 -9.91 -13.07 10.07
C LEU A 54 -10.91 -12.68 11.14
N TYR A 55 -11.34 -11.43 11.13
CA TYR A 55 -12.46 -11.00 11.94
C TYR A 55 -13.71 -11.85 11.70
N GLY A 56 -14.56 -11.94 12.73
CA GLY A 56 -15.97 -12.26 12.50
C GLY A 56 -16.61 -11.25 11.55
N ALA A 57 -17.78 -11.57 11.01
CA ALA A 57 -18.42 -10.74 9.97
C ALA A 57 -18.55 -9.26 10.36
N GLN A 58 -18.92 -8.97 11.61
CA GLN A 58 -19.21 -7.60 12.06
C GLN A 58 -17.95 -6.72 12.18
N PRO A 59 -16.87 -7.10 12.92
CA PRO A 59 -15.68 -6.26 12.97
C PRO A 59 -15.01 -6.07 11.61
N MET A 60 -15.07 -7.06 10.70
CA MET A 60 -14.54 -6.88 9.35
C MET A 60 -15.29 -5.78 8.59
N VAL A 61 -16.63 -5.76 8.69
CA VAL A 61 -17.46 -4.74 8.05
C VAL A 61 -17.10 -3.34 8.57
N GLU A 62 -16.87 -3.19 9.86
CA GLU A 62 -16.46 -1.91 10.46
C GLU A 62 -15.08 -1.46 9.97
N ARG A 63 -14.09 -2.37 9.91
CA ARG A 63 -12.76 -2.03 9.36
C ARG A 63 -12.80 -1.66 7.89
N LEU A 64 -13.63 -2.35 7.09
CA LEU A 64 -13.84 -2.01 5.69
C LEU A 64 -14.59 -0.68 5.51
N ALA A 65 -15.50 -0.34 6.43
CA ALA A 65 -16.18 0.94 6.43
C ALA A 65 -15.19 2.10 6.66
N PHE A 66 -14.28 1.99 7.63
CA PHE A 66 -13.23 3.00 7.84
C PHE A 66 -12.32 3.16 6.61
N LEU A 67 -11.93 2.06 5.95
CA LEU A 67 -11.14 2.17 4.71
C LEU A 67 -11.89 2.88 3.58
N ASN A 68 -13.20 2.65 3.46
CA ASN A 68 -14.02 3.34 2.47
C ASN A 68 -14.21 4.82 2.80
N GLU A 69 -14.33 5.17 4.08
CA GLU A 69 -14.43 6.55 4.55
C GLU A 69 -13.21 7.37 4.10
N GLU A 70 -11.99 6.90 4.40
CA GLU A 70 -10.76 7.62 3.99
C GLU A 70 -10.61 7.73 2.46
N LEU A 71 -11.07 6.70 1.73
CA LEU A 71 -11.09 6.71 0.27
C LEU A 71 -12.07 7.74 -0.28
N ASP A 72 -13.30 7.79 0.26
CA ASP A 72 -14.34 8.72 -0.16
C ASP A 72 -13.92 10.18 0.14
N GLU A 73 -13.27 10.43 1.29
CA GLU A 73 -12.69 11.73 1.62
C GLU A 73 -11.59 12.15 0.63
N THR A 74 -10.70 11.22 0.29
CA THR A 74 -9.65 11.45 -0.72
C THR A 74 -10.24 11.78 -2.08
N ILE A 75 -11.28 11.07 -2.52
CA ILE A 75 -11.98 11.34 -3.78
C ILE A 75 -12.64 12.72 -3.76
N ALA A 76 -13.30 13.07 -2.65
CA ALA A 76 -13.92 14.38 -2.49
C ALA A 76 -12.89 15.52 -2.46
N ALA A 77 -11.70 15.30 -1.89
CA ALA A 77 -10.60 16.25 -1.91
C ALA A 77 -10.03 16.46 -3.33
N ASP A 78 -9.83 15.37 -4.09
CA ASP A 78 -9.36 15.43 -5.48
C ASP A 78 -10.34 16.21 -6.37
N SER A 79 -11.64 15.98 -6.20
CA SER A 79 -12.69 16.71 -6.94
C SER A 79 -12.70 18.23 -6.70
N ARG A 80 -12.00 18.69 -5.67
CA ARG A 80 -11.87 20.11 -5.28
C ARG A 80 -10.48 20.68 -5.54
N ASP A 81 -9.59 19.94 -6.22
CA ASP A 81 -8.19 20.30 -6.45
C ASP A 81 -7.40 20.59 -5.14
N ASP A 82 -7.77 19.95 -4.02
CA ASP A 82 -7.13 20.14 -2.72
C ASP A 82 -6.01 19.12 -2.47
N ILE A 83 -4.81 19.44 -2.94
CA ILE A 83 -3.64 18.56 -2.80
C ILE A 83 -3.30 18.23 -1.34
N VAL A 84 -3.59 19.13 -0.39
CA VAL A 84 -3.28 18.88 1.02
C VAL A 84 -4.20 17.80 1.57
N ALA A 85 -5.50 17.96 1.35
CA ALA A 85 -6.49 16.97 1.80
C ALA A 85 -6.36 15.63 1.05
N VAL A 86 -5.95 15.63 -0.22
CA VAL A 86 -5.64 14.38 -0.94
C VAL A 86 -4.47 13.64 -0.30
N VAL A 87 -3.38 14.35 0.04
CA VAL A 87 -2.22 13.71 0.67
C VAL A 87 -2.57 13.20 2.07
N ASP A 88 -3.37 13.95 2.83
CA ASP A 88 -3.86 13.57 4.15
C ASP A 88 -4.67 12.27 4.09
N GLY A 89 -5.74 12.23 3.27
CA GLY A 89 -6.58 11.04 3.13
C GLY A 89 -5.85 9.80 2.60
N LEU A 90 -4.82 9.98 1.76
CA LEU A 90 -3.96 8.86 1.35
C LEU A 90 -3.10 8.30 2.50
N LEU A 91 -2.62 9.17 3.40
CA LEU A 91 -1.88 8.76 4.59
C LEU A 91 -2.81 8.09 5.60
N ASP A 92 -4.02 8.60 5.79
CA ASP A 92 -5.02 8.02 6.68
C ASP A 92 -5.49 6.65 6.18
N LEU A 93 -5.69 6.49 4.86
CA LEU A 93 -5.97 5.20 4.25
C LEU A 93 -4.89 4.16 4.57
N ILE A 94 -3.61 4.55 4.50
CA ILE A 94 -2.48 3.68 4.88
C ILE A 94 -2.53 3.37 6.39
N TYR A 95 -2.84 4.37 7.21
CA TYR A 95 -2.91 4.24 8.66
C TYR A 95 -4.01 3.25 9.09
N VAL A 96 -5.21 3.38 8.52
CA VAL A 96 -6.35 2.48 8.77
C VAL A 96 -6.04 1.07 8.26
N ALA A 97 -5.40 0.92 7.10
CA ALA A 97 -5.01 -0.38 6.58
C ALA A 97 -3.99 -1.08 7.50
N ALA A 98 -2.96 -0.36 7.93
CA ALA A 98 -1.96 -0.88 8.87
C ALA A 98 -2.59 -1.26 10.22
N GLY A 99 -3.52 -0.45 10.74
CA GLY A 99 -4.24 -0.74 11.98
C GLY A 99 -5.10 -1.99 11.87
N THR A 100 -5.68 -2.23 10.69
CA THR A 100 -6.44 -3.46 10.41
C THR A 100 -5.54 -4.70 10.47
N LEU A 101 -4.32 -4.64 9.91
CA LEU A 101 -3.35 -5.74 10.02
C LEU A 101 -2.95 -6.00 11.48
N HIS A 102 -2.60 -4.94 12.23
CA HIS A 102 -2.19 -5.04 13.64
C HIS A 102 -3.27 -5.71 14.50
N THR A 103 -4.51 -5.28 14.35
CA THR A 103 -5.64 -5.81 15.12
C THR A 103 -6.05 -7.23 14.73
N MET A 104 -5.78 -7.64 13.48
CA MET A 104 -5.88 -9.03 13.03
C MET A 104 -4.79 -9.95 13.63
N GLY A 105 -3.82 -9.43 14.39
CA GLY A 105 -2.72 -10.21 14.96
C GLY A 105 -1.47 -10.27 14.09
N ILE A 106 -1.37 -9.40 13.07
CA ILE A 106 -0.18 -9.25 12.24
C ILE A 106 0.62 -8.08 12.78
N GLY A 107 1.52 -8.36 13.72
CA GLY A 107 2.36 -7.34 14.36
C GLY A 107 3.37 -6.68 13.41
N PRO A 108 4.03 -5.58 13.84
CA PRO A 108 4.85 -4.73 12.98
C PRO A 108 5.93 -5.46 12.18
N ALA A 109 6.68 -6.36 12.81
CA ALA A 109 7.74 -7.12 12.15
C ALA A 109 7.19 -8.03 11.03
N ALA A 110 6.06 -8.69 11.29
CA ALA A 110 5.39 -9.54 10.31
C ALA A 110 4.83 -8.72 9.13
N ALA A 111 4.19 -7.59 9.43
CA ALA A 111 3.67 -6.68 8.41
C ALA A 111 4.80 -6.11 7.52
N CYS A 112 5.93 -5.70 8.11
CA CYS A 112 7.12 -5.28 7.38
C CYS A 112 7.65 -6.38 6.46
N GLU A 113 7.73 -7.62 6.94
CA GLU A 113 8.23 -8.73 6.15
C GLU A 113 7.31 -9.06 4.98
N MET A 114 5.99 -9.08 5.20
CA MET A 114 4.99 -9.24 4.14
C MET A 114 5.05 -8.10 3.12
N TRP A 115 5.23 -6.86 3.57
CA TRP A 115 5.46 -5.71 2.69
C TRP A 115 6.72 -5.87 1.83
N ASN A 116 7.81 -6.39 2.40
CA ASN A 116 9.05 -6.64 1.66
C ASN A 116 8.81 -7.65 0.53
N TYR A 117 8.01 -8.69 0.72
CA TYR A 117 7.65 -9.61 -0.36
C TYR A 117 6.83 -8.92 -1.46
N VAL A 118 5.86 -8.09 -1.09
CA VAL A 118 5.08 -7.28 -2.07
C VAL A 118 6.01 -6.37 -2.87
N GLN A 119 6.94 -5.69 -2.20
CA GLN A 119 7.89 -4.80 -2.86
C GLN A 119 8.85 -5.56 -3.78
N GLN A 120 9.40 -6.69 -3.33
CA GLN A 120 10.25 -7.56 -4.16
C GLN A 120 9.51 -8.03 -5.42
N ALA A 121 8.26 -8.48 -5.27
CA ALA A 121 7.44 -8.89 -6.39
C ALA A 121 7.13 -7.73 -7.35
N ASN A 122 6.89 -6.51 -6.84
CA ASN A 122 6.70 -5.33 -7.69
C ASN A 122 7.97 -4.90 -8.42
N MET A 123 9.13 -4.96 -7.77
CA MET A 123 10.43 -4.62 -8.38
C MET A 123 10.89 -5.66 -9.40
N ALA A 124 10.41 -6.89 -9.32
CA ALA A 124 10.63 -7.94 -10.31
C ALA A 124 9.76 -7.81 -11.57
N LYS A 125 8.87 -6.81 -11.64
CA LYS A 125 8.09 -6.53 -12.85
C LYS A 125 8.94 -5.78 -13.88
N GLU A 126 8.53 -5.88 -15.14
CA GLU A 126 9.15 -5.16 -16.24
C GLU A 126 8.22 -4.07 -16.76
N ARG A 127 8.80 -2.97 -17.25
CA ARG A 127 8.01 -1.93 -17.92
C ARG A 127 7.33 -2.52 -19.16
N GLY A 128 6.02 -2.33 -19.26
CA GLY A 128 5.22 -2.83 -20.36
C GLY A 128 3.74 -2.62 -20.12
N GLY A 129 3.01 -2.31 -21.20
CA GLY A 129 1.56 -2.19 -21.15
C GLY A 129 0.91 -3.52 -20.74
N THR A 130 -0.03 -3.46 -19.80
CA THR A 130 -1.11 -4.44 -19.78
C THR A 130 -2.21 -3.99 -20.76
N ASN A 131 -3.24 -4.81 -20.98
CA ASN A 131 -4.40 -4.46 -21.82
C ASN A 131 -5.19 -3.21 -21.33
N ARG A 132 -4.74 -2.53 -20.27
CA ARG A 132 -5.39 -1.38 -19.62
C ARG A 132 -5.16 -0.02 -20.28
N ARG A 133 -4.62 0.05 -21.51
CA ARG A 133 -4.34 1.31 -22.25
C ARG A 133 -3.60 2.38 -21.44
N ASN A 134 -2.83 1.99 -20.42
CA ASN A 134 -2.04 2.91 -19.62
C ASN A 134 -0.60 2.97 -20.15
N PHE A 135 -0.10 4.18 -20.40
CA PHE A 135 1.25 4.41 -20.93
C PHE A 135 2.35 4.11 -19.89
N TYR A 136 2.00 4.14 -18.61
CA TYR A 136 2.88 3.83 -17.49
C TYR A 136 2.36 2.61 -16.76
N ASP A 137 2.80 1.44 -17.22
CA ASP A 137 2.37 0.17 -16.66
C ASP A 137 3.53 -0.82 -16.54
N ALA A 138 3.33 -1.83 -15.71
CA ALA A 138 4.30 -2.87 -15.40
C ALA A 138 3.68 -4.25 -15.62
N ARG A 139 4.30 -5.06 -16.47
CA ARG A 139 3.88 -6.43 -16.75
C ARG A 139 4.69 -7.43 -15.92
N LYS A 140 4.13 -8.61 -15.73
CA LYS A 140 4.79 -9.75 -15.08
C LYS A 140 5.62 -10.50 -16.13
N PRO A 141 6.96 -10.60 -16.01
CA PRO A 141 7.76 -11.41 -16.92
C PRO A 141 7.53 -12.92 -16.71
N VAL A 142 8.00 -13.74 -17.65
CA VAL A 142 8.00 -15.20 -17.52
C VAL A 142 8.79 -15.60 -16.27
N GLY A 143 8.23 -16.50 -15.47
CA GLY A 143 8.84 -16.95 -14.22
C GLY A 143 8.68 -15.99 -13.03
N TRP A 144 7.96 -14.87 -13.20
CA TRP A 144 7.62 -13.98 -12.10
C TRP A 144 6.82 -14.69 -11.00
N ARG A 145 7.15 -14.42 -9.74
CA ARG A 145 6.50 -15.02 -8.56
C ARG A 145 5.62 -14.00 -7.84
N ARG A 146 4.43 -14.46 -7.48
CA ARG A 146 3.44 -13.73 -6.68
C ARG A 146 3.88 -13.67 -5.20
N PRO A 147 3.57 -12.57 -4.47
CA PRO A 147 4.00 -12.41 -3.08
C PRO A 147 3.11 -13.15 -2.08
N ASP A 148 1.88 -13.51 -2.47
CA ASP A 148 0.90 -14.24 -1.67
C ASP A 148 1.45 -15.57 -1.13
N ASP A 149 2.30 -16.29 -1.87
CA ASP A 149 2.89 -17.54 -1.38
C ASP A 149 3.81 -17.32 -0.17
N ALA A 150 4.61 -16.26 -0.23
CA ALA A 150 5.46 -15.88 0.89
C ALA A 150 4.62 -15.37 2.07
N ILE A 151 3.57 -14.59 1.79
CA ILE A 151 2.60 -14.12 2.80
C ILE A 151 1.92 -15.31 3.49
N ALA A 152 1.45 -16.31 2.74
CA ALA A 152 0.82 -17.51 3.28
C ALA A 152 1.77 -18.28 4.20
N ASN A 153 3.04 -18.41 3.82
CA ASN A 153 4.05 -19.05 4.66
C ASN A 153 4.33 -18.25 5.95
N CYS A 154 4.40 -16.92 5.88
CA CYS A 154 4.49 -16.08 7.07
C CYS A 154 3.27 -16.25 7.98
N LEU A 155 2.06 -16.25 7.43
CA LEU A 155 0.84 -16.47 8.19
C LEU A 155 0.84 -17.84 8.88
N ARG A 156 1.24 -18.91 8.19
CA ARG A 156 1.39 -20.24 8.80
C ARG A 156 2.42 -20.26 9.92
N ALA A 157 3.57 -19.61 9.73
CA ALA A 157 4.62 -19.51 10.75
C ALA A 157 4.14 -18.75 12.01
N LEU A 158 3.19 -17.83 11.84
CA LEU A 158 2.51 -17.10 12.93
C LEU A 158 1.32 -17.88 13.54
N GLY A 159 1.06 -19.11 13.09
CA GLY A 159 -0.01 -19.97 13.61
C GLY A 159 -1.39 -19.74 12.98
N ALA A 160 -1.49 -18.97 11.90
CA ALA A 160 -2.76 -18.75 11.20
C ALA A 160 -3.23 -20.03 10.48
N THR A 161 -4.54 -20.24 10.45
CA THR A 161 -5.14 -21.25 9.57
C THR A 161 -5.30 -20.67 8.17
N VAL A 162 -4.45 -21.10 7.23
CA VAL A 162 -4.57 -20.76 5.81
C VAL A 162 -5.46 -21.80 5.12
N SER A 163 -6.43 -21.37 4.32
CA SER A 163 -7.41 -22.27 3.72
C SER A 163 -6.77 -23.26 2.73
N ALA A 164 -7.26 -24.49 2.72
CA ALA A 164 -6.81 -25.51 1.76
C ALA A 164 -7.05 -25.10 0.30
N SER A 165 -8.04 -24.23 0.03
CA SER A 165 -8.29 -23.68 -1.30
C SER A 165 -7.14 -22.80 -1.80
N TYR A 166 -6.35 -22.19 -0.91
CA TYR A 166 -5.13 -21.48 -1.28
C TYR A 166 -4.09 -22.44 -1.89
N ASP A 167 -3.88 -23.59 -1.25
CA ASP A 167 -2.88 -24.58 -1.66
C ASP A 167 -3.21 -25.27 -2.98
N VAL A 168 -4.49 -25.42 -3.31
CA VAL A 168 -4.94 -25.99 -4.59
C VAL A 168 -4.69 -25.03 -5.77
N GLY A 169 -4.64 -23.71 -5.53
CA GLY A 169 -4.42 -22.68 -6.56
C GLY A 169 -2.98 -22.54 -7.07
N LEU A 170 -2.02 -23.16 -6.37
CA LEU A 170 -0.58 -23.14 -6.73
C LEU A 170 -0.29 -23.87 -8.05
N GLY A 171 -1.09 -24.89 -8.40
CA GLY A 171 -0.90 -25.70 -9.62
C GLY A 171 -1.36 -25.01 -10.91
N ALA A 172 -2.17 -23.95 -10.84
CA ALA A 172 -2.81 -23.34 -12.01
C ALA A 172 -2.19 -22.02 -12.47
N SER A 173 -1.30 -21.41 -11.67
CA SER A 173 -0.77 -20.06 -11.94
C SER A 173 0.58 -20.03 -12.67
N ALA A 174 1.25 -21.18 -12.83
CA ALA A 174 2.60 -21.25 -13.40
C ALA A 174 2.63 -21.20 -14.95
N GLU A 175 1.48 -21.35 -15.60
CA GLU A 175 1.37 -21.20 -17.05
C GLU A 175 0.74 -19.84 -17.36
N SER A 176 1.57 -18.79 -17.43
CA SER A 176 1.22 -17.66 -18.28
C SER A 176 1.28 -18.18 -19.72
N THR A 177 0.16 -18.64 -20.24
CA THR A 177 -0.04 -18.81 -21.68
C THR A 177 0.36 -17.49 -22.32
N GLY A 178 1.40 -17.52 -23.16
CA GLY A 178 1.81 -16.35 -23.92
C GLY A 178 0.59 -15.78 -24.63
N ASP A 179 0.35 -14.49 -24.42
CA ASP A 179 -0.71 -13.77 -25.13
C ASP A 179 -0.43 -13.90 -26.64
N VAL A 180 -1.27 -14.68 -27.31
CA VAL A 180 -1.35 -14.73 -28.77
C VAL A 180 -1.75 -13.32 -29.22
N PRO A 181 -1.02 -12.69 -30.16
CA PRO A 181 -1.44 -11.41 -30.70
C PRO A 181 -2.76 -11.63 -31.44
N GLN A 182 -3.85 -11.02 -30.97
CA GLN A 182 -5.04 -10.86 -31.80
C GLN A 182 -4.79 -9.71 -32.78
N ALA A 183 -5.08 -10.03 -34.05
CA ALA A 183 -4.83 -9.23 -35.25
C ALA A 183 -5.57 -7.88 -35.27
#